data_AF-A0A7Z2V6M2-F1
#
_entry.id   AF-A0A7Z2V6M2-F1
#
_cell.length_a   1.000
_cell.length_b   1.000
_cell.length_c   1.000
_cell.angle_alpha   90.00
_cell.angle_beta   90.00
_cell.angle_gamma   90.00
#
_symmetry.space_group_name_H-M   'P 1'
#
loop_
_entity.id
_entity.type
_entity.pdbx_description
1 polymer ?
#
loop_
_entity_poly.entity_id
_entity_poly.type
_entity_poly.pdbx_seq_one_letter_code
_entity_poly.pdbx_strand_id
1 'polypeptide(L)'
;MRLKPLACVLLTTALTTQLAACGTIFYPERRGQIQGNIDPGIAALNAIGLLFYLVPGIVAFAVDFATGAIYLPDQRYSIAPERLNEAVDGQGKVDRLKLKAIIKQELNLDLPLEHAQPMTRPDHQELALLGLAAKRA
;
A
#
# COMPACT_ATOMS: atom_id res chain seq x y z
N MET A 1 -34.25 -13.94 -27.80
CA MET A 1 -33.14 -13.13 -27.23
C MET A 1 -31.89 -14.00 -27.19
N ARG A 2 -30.78 -13.56 -27.80
CA ARG A 2 -29.54 -14.34 -27.89
C ARG A 2 -28.85 -14.32 -26.51
N LEU A 3 -29.15 -15.31 -25.67
CA LEU A 3 -28.66 -15.38 -24.29
C LEU A 3 -27.13 -15.56 -24.19
N LYS A 4 -26.52 -16.22 -25.19
CA LYS A 4 -25.09 -16.51 -25.27
C LYS A 4 -24.20 -15.25 -25.38
N PRO A 5 -24.43 -14.29 -26.30
CA PRO A 5 -23.64 -13.07 -26.37
C PRO A 5 -23.83 -12.18 -25.14
N LEU A 6 -25.03 -12.15 -24.54
CA LEU A 6 -25.26 -11.40 -23.29
C LEU A 6 -24.46 -11.98 -22.12
N ALA A 7 -24.41 -13.31 -22.00
CA ALA A 7 -23.59 -13.97 -20.98
C ALA A 7 -22.09 -13.72 -21.20
N CYS A 8 -21.60 -13.77 -22.45
CA CYS A 8 -20.21 -13.44 -22.76
C CYS A 8 -19.87 -12.00 -22.39
N VAL A 9 -20.72 -11.03 -22.75
CA VAL A 9 -20.52 -9.62 -22.40
C VAL A 9 -20.50 -9.44 -20.89
N LEU A 10 -21.45 -10.02 -20.15
CA LEU A 10 -21.45 -9.96 -18.69
C LEU A 10 -20.18 -10.56 -18.07
N LEU A 11 -19.74 -11.72 -18.55
CA LEU A 11 -18.52 -12.38 -18.07
C LEU A 11 -17.26 -11.56 -18.38
N THR A 12 -17.11 -11.06 -19.60
CA THR A 12 -15.94 -10.25 -19.95
C THR A 12 -15.93 -8.94 -19.19
N THR A 13 -17.09 -8.28 -19.06
CA THR A 13 -17.21 -7.03 -18.28
C THR A 13 -16.90 -7.28 -16.80
N ALA A 14 -17.41 -8.37 -16.21
CA ALA A 14 -17.11 -8.72 -14.83
C ALA A 14 -15.62 -9.05 -14.63
N LEU A 15 -14.99 -9.73 -15.58
CA LEU A 15 -13.57 -10.10 -15.51
C LEU A 15 -12.66 -8.87 -15.72
N THR A 16 -12.97 -8.01 -16.69
CA THR A 16 -12.22 -6.77 -16.91
C THR A 16 -12.39 -5.78 -15.75
N THR A 17 -13.56 -5.72 -15.13
CA THR A 17 -13.78 -4.90 -13.93
C THR A 17 -12.98 -5.40 -12.73
N GLN A 18 -12.86 -6.73 -12.56
CA GLN A 18 -11.99 -7.33 -11.54
C GLN A 18 -10.51 -7.02 -11.77
N LEU A 19 -10.07 -6.92 -13.03
CA LEU A 19 -8.70 -6.55 -13.42
C LEU A 19 -8.43 -5.05 -13.29
N ALA A 20 -9.44 -4.20 -13.54
CA ALA A 20 -9.34 -2.74 -13.51
C ALA A 20 -9.44 -2.13 -12.09
N ALA A 21 -10.04 -2.86 -11.14
CA ALA A 21 -10.20 -2.46 -9.74
C ALA A 21 -8.93 -2.62 -8.88
N CYS A 22 -7.78 -2.93 -9.49
CA CYS A 22 -6.51 -2.89 -8.81
C CYS A 22 -5.81 -1.58 -9.20
N GLY A 23 -6.08 -0.47 -8.49
CA GLY A 23 -5.23 0.72 -8.60
C GLY A 23 -3.76 0.38 -8.37
N THR A 24 -3.51 -0.69 -7.60
CA THR A 24 -2.22 -1.37 -7.40
C THR A 24 -1.54 -1.88 -8.69
N ILE A 25 -2.29 -2.27 -9.73
CA ILE A 25 -1.73 -2.68 -11.03
C ILE A 25 -1.31 -1.47 -11.86
N PHE A 26 -2.13 -0.41 -11.87
CA PHE A 26 -1.86 0.80 -12.64
C PHE A 26 -0.81 1.70 -11.98
N TYR A 27 -0.78 1.71 -10.65
CA TYR A 27 0.10 2.55 -9.84
C TYR A 27 0.80 1.72 -8.74
N PRO A 28 1.63 0.71 -9.13
CA PRO A 28 2.33 -0.13 -8.18
C PRO A 28 3.31 0.64 -7.29
N GLU A 29 3.75 1.81 -7.72
CA GLU A 29 4.63 2.72 -6.97
C GLU A 29 3.96 3.38 -5.76
N ARG A 30 2.62 3.37 -5.69
CA ARG A 30 1.87 3.92 -4.54
C ARG A 30 1.72 2.92 -3.39
N ARG A 31 2.25 1.70 -3.55
CA ARG A 31 2.13 0.63 -2.56
C ARG A 31 2.83 0.98 -1.25
N GLY A 32 2.13 0.77 -0.14
CA GLY A 32 2.63 1.10 1.19
C GLY A 32 2.30 2.53 1.62
N GLN A 33 1.71 3.36 0.76
CA GLN A 33 1.25 4.68 1.16
C GLN A 33 -0.15 4.60 1.79
N ILE A 34 -0.23 4.24 3.07
CA ILE A 34 -1.50 4.06 3.78
C ILE A 34 -2.10 5.37 4.35
N GLN A 35 -1.46 6.52 4.08
CA GLN A 35 -1.90 7.84 4.52
C GLN A 35 -1.62 8.88 3.44
N GLY A 36 -2.49 9.89 3.32
CA GLY A 36 -2.34 10.99 2.38
C GLY A 36 -3.67 11.54 1.89
N ASN A 37 -3.60 12.44 0.92
CA ASN A 37 -4.79 12.95 0.22
C ASN A 37 -5.33 11.89 -0.74
N ILE A 38 -6.65 11.73 -0.82
CA ILE A 38 -7.30 10.79 -1.74
C ILE A 38 -7.15 11.29 -3.19
N ASP A 39 -6.77 10.39 -4.10
CA ASP A 39 -6.80 10.63 -5.54
C ASP A 39 -8.26 10.59 -6.03
N PRO A 40 -8.82 11.74 -6.45
CA PRO A 40 -10.22 11.81 -6.85
C PRO A 40 -10.52 10.97 -8.11
N GLY A 41 -9.52 10.71 -8.96
CA GLY A 41 -9.70 9.87 -10.15
C GLY A 41 -9.93 8.41 -9.77
N ILE A 42 -9.09 7.87 -8.88
CA ILE A 42 -9.22 6.49 -8.38
C ILE A 42 -10.51 6.33 -7.56
N ALA A 43 -10.80 7.28 -6.67
CA ALA A 43 -12.02 7.24 -5.88
C ALA A 43 -13.29 7.29 -6.75
N ALA A 44 -13.30 8.08 -7.83
CA ALA A 44 -14.42 8.13 -8.76
C ALA A 44 -14.60 6.79 -9.50
N LEU A 45 -13.51 6.16 -9.95
CA LEU A 45 -13.56 4.86 -10.62
C LEU A 45 -14.12 3.77 -9.68
N ASN A 46 -13.66 3.73 -8.43
CA ASN A 46 -14.18 2.80 -7.43
C ASN A 46 -15.65 3.09 -7.08
N ALA A 47 -16.05 4.36 -7.00
CA ALA A 47 -17.43 4.77 -6.77
C ALA A 47 -18.37 4.36 -7.92
N ILE A 48 -17.91 4.46 -9.17
CA ILE A 48 -18.64 3.94 -10.34
C ILE A 48 -18.79 2.41 -10.22
N GLY A 49 -17.71 1.71 -9.88
CA GLY A 49 -17.75 0.27 -9.62
C GLY A 49 -18.76 -0.11 -8.54
N LEU A 50 -18.78 0.64 -7.44
CA LEU A 50 -19.72 0.46 -6.33
C LEU A 50 -21.18 0.72 -6.74
N LEU A 51 -21.43 1.73 -7.59
CA LEU A 51 -22.77 2.09 -8.05
C LEU A 51 -23.41 0.98 -8.90
N PHE A 52 -22.65 0.35 -9.79
CA PHE A 52 -23.17 -0.70 -10.67
C PHE A 52 -23.05 -2.11 -10.07
N TYR A 53 -22.07 -2.36 -9.21
CA TYR A 53 -21.80 -3.65 -8.59
C TYR A 53 -21.30 -3.50 -7.16
N LEU A 54 -22.22 -3.63 -6.18
CA LEU A 54 -21.94 -3.39 -4.76
C LEU A 54 -20.73 -4.18 -4.24
N VAL A 55 -20.73 -5.51 -4.40
CA VAL A 55 -19.68 -6.37 -3.85
C VAL A 55 -18.31 -6.07 -4.48
N PRO A 56 -18.15 -6.06 -5.83
CA PRO A 56 -16.90 -5.65 -6.47
C PRO A 56 -16.42 -4.25 -6.08
N GLY A 57 -17.32 -3.26 -5.99
CA GLY A 57 -16.94 -1.89 -5.63
C GLY A 57 -16.42 -1.76 -4.20
N ILE A 58 -17.03 -2.45 -3.23
CA ILE A 58 -16.51 -2.48 -1.84
C ILE A 58 -15.12 -3.09 -1.81
N VAL A 59 -14.91 -4.21 -2.52
CA VAL A 59 -13.60 -4.88 -2.59
C VAL A 59 -12.55 -3.96 -3.22
N ALA A 60 -12.89 -3.22 -4.28
CA ALA A 60 -11.97 -2.27 -4.92
C ALA A 60 -11.51 -1.17 -3.94
N PHE A 61 -12.45 -0.55 -3.21
CA PHE A 61 -12.11 0.40 -2.17
C PHE A 61 -11.22 -0.23 -1.09
N ALA A 62 -11.57 -1.42 -0.59
CA ALA A 62 -10.80 -2.09 0.46
C ALA A 62 -9.36 -2.37 0.02
N VAL A 63 -9.16 -2.87 -1.19
CA VAL A 63 -7.83 -3.16 -1.74
C VAL A 63 -7.04 -1.87 -1.95
N ASP A 64 -7.61 -0.84 -2.58
CA ASP A 64 -6.87 0.40 -2.85
C ASP A 64 -6.56 1.21 -1.58
N PHE A 65 -7.40 1.12 -0.53
CA PHE A 65 -7.07 1.64 0.80
C PHE A 65 -5.96 0.83 1.48
N ALA A 66 -6.03 -0.50 1.42
CA ALA A 66 -5.05 -1.37 2.06
C ALA A 66 -3.67 -1.30 1.40
N THR A 67 -3.63 -1.14 0.07
CA THR A 67 -2.37 -1.03 -0.66
C THR A 67 -1.86 0.40 -0.74
N GLY A 68 -2.74 1.40 -0.63
CA GLY A 68 -2.39 2.81 -0.74
C GLY A 68 -2.64 3.42 -2.13
N ALA A 69 -3.14 2.63 -3.08
CA ALA A 69 -3.40 3.08 -4.45
C ALA A 69 -4.47 4.20 -4.55
N ILE A 70 -5.36 4.31 -3.56
CA ILE A 70 -6.37 5.37 -3.50
C ILE A 70 -5.79 6.74 -3.12
N TYR A 71 -4.55 6.80 -2.60
CA TYR A 71 -3.93 8.05 -2.20
C TYR A 71 -3.09 8.65 -3.33
N LEU A 72 -2.96 9.98 -3.32
CA LEU A 72 -2.01 10.72 -4.14
C LEU A 72 -0.58 10.42 -3.70
N PRO A 73 0.40 10.31 -4.61
CA PRO A 73 1.78 10.02 -4.25
C PRO A 73 2.37 11.14 -3.36
N ASP A 74 2.75 10.80 -2.12
CA ASP A 74 3.35 11.73 -1.13
C ASP A 74 4.72 11.24 -0.63
N GLN A 75 5.33 10.28 -1.34
CA GLN A 75 6.63 9.65 -1.02
C GLN A 75 6.74 9.05 0.40
N ARG A 76 5.62 8.90 1.12
CA ARG A 76 5.55 8.27 2.44
C ARG A 76 5.13 6.83 2.28
N TYR A 77 5.98 5.92 2.76
CA TYR A 77 5.73 4.49 2.71
C TYR A 77 5.63 3.92 4.13
N SER A 78 4.78 2.93 4.30
CA SER A 78 4.52 2.23 5.55
C SER A 78 4.53 0.74 5.30
N ILE A 79 5.14 0.02 6.24
CA ILE A 79 5.18 -1.44 6.28
C ILE A 79 4.57 -1.85 7.62
N ALA A 80 3.81 -2.95 7.61
CA ALA A 80 3.23 -3.50 8.83
C ALA A 80 4.31 -3.73 9.91
N PRO A 81 4.09 -3.32 11.17
CA PRO A 81 5.08 -3.47 12.25
C PRO A 81 5.53 -4.92 12.45
N GLU A 82 4.63 -5.88 12.25
CA GLU A 82 4.89 -7.32 12.42
C GLU A 82 5.96 -7.81 11.43
N ARG A 83 5.93 -7.30 10.20
CA ARG A 83 6.91 -7.61 9.16
C ARG A 83 8.25 -6.97 9.50
N LEU A 84 8.26 -5.71 9.93
CA LEU A 84 9.48 -5.00 10.33
C LEU A 84 10.18 -5.66 11.52
N ASN A 85 9.43 -6.25 12.46
CA ASN A 85 9.98 -6.98 13.60
C ASN A 85 10.81 -8.20 13.19
N GLU A 86 10.59 -8.79 12.01
CA GLU A 86 11.43 -9.89 11.49
C GLU A 86 12.89 -9.47 11.23
N ALA A 87 13.12 -8.17 11.02
CA ALA A 87 14.45 -7.59 10.88
C ALA A 87 15.07 -7.14 12.20
N VAL A 88 14.38 -7.29 13.33
CA VAL A 88 14.89 -6.91 14.66
C VAL A 88 15.21 -8.16 15.46
N ASP A 89 16.42 -8.24 16.02
CA ASP A 89 16.81 -9.35 16.89
C ASP A 89 16.25 -9.19 18.31
N GLY A 90 16.39 -10.25 19.14
CA GLY A 90 15.92 -10.22 20.53
C GLY A 90 16.64 -9.22 21.45
N GLN A 91 17.70 -8.56 20.97
CA GLN A 91 18.41 -7.48 21.67
C GLN A 91 17.97 -6.10 21.16
N GLY A 92 17.01 -6.01 20.24
CA GLY A 92 16.53 -4.76 19.66
C GLY A 92 17.45 -4.21 18.56
N LYS A 93 18.42 -4.98 18.07
CA LYS A 93 19.32 -4.57 17.01
C LYS A 93 18.73 -4.93 15.64
N VAL A 94 18.78 -3.96 14.73
CA VAL A 94 18.26 -4.11 13.36
C VAL A 94 19.28 -4.83 12.47
N ASP A 95 18.86 -5.94 11.87
CA ASP A 95 19.57 -6.63 10.80
C ASP A 95 19.31 -5.92 9.47
N ARG A 96 20.31 -5.17 8.99
CA ARG A 96 20.21 -4.36 7.77
C ARG A 96 19.95 -5.18 6.51
N LEU A 97 20.45 -6.42 6.44
CA LEU A 97 20.26 -7.27 5.26
C LEU A 97 18.81 -7.75 5.18
N LYS A 98 18.26 -8.20 6.32
CA LYS A 98 16.84 -8.56 6.41
C LYS A 98 15.93 -7.36 6.17
N LEU A 99 16.25 -6.20 6.76
CA LEU A 99 15.47 -4.99 6.55
C LEU A 99 15.45 -4.58 5.06
N LYS A 100 16.60 -4.64 4.38
CA LYS A 100 16.69 -4.37 2.92
C LYS A 100 15.80 -5.33 2.13
N ALA A 101 15.82 -6.62 2.47
CA ALA A 101 14.99 -7.62 1.83
C ALA A 101 13.49 -7.36 2.02
N ILE A 102 13.06 -6.99 3.23
CA ILE A 102 11.66 -6.68 3.54
C ILE A 102 11.19 -5.45 2.78
N ILE A 103 11.98 -4.35 2.79
CA ILE A 103 11.64 -3.13 2.06
C ILE A 103 11.53 -3.40 0.55
N LYS A 104 12.46 -4.17 -0.01
CA LYS A 104 12.41 -4.57 -1.41
C LYS A 104 11.20 -5.43 -1.74
N GLN A 105 10.81 -6.35 -0.85
CA GLN A 105 9.68 -7.23 -1.07
C GLN A 105 8.33 -6.49 -0.97
N GLU A 106 8.16 -5.65 0.04
CA GLU A 106 6.88 -4.99 0.35
C GLU A 106 6.65 -3.74 -0.50
N LEU A 107 7.71 -2.95 -0.72
CA LEU A 107 7.62 -1.65 -1.36
C LEU A 107 8.29 -1.60 -2.75
N ASN A 108 8.97 -2.67 -3.17
CA ASN A 108 9.76 -2.70 -4.41
C ASN A 108 10.81 -1.57 -4.50
N LEU A 109 11.29 -1.09 -3.35
CA LEU A 109 12.32 -0.06 -3.23
C LEU A 109 13.68 -0.69 -2.93
N ASP A 110 14.70 -0.30 -3.69
CA ASP A 110 16.10 -0.67 -3.40
C ASP A 110 16.80 0.50 -2.72
N LEU A 111 16.96 0.41 -1.41
CA LEU A 111 17.62 1.44 -0.59
C LEU A 111 19.05 1.00 -0.23
N PRO A 112 20.05 1.89 -0.32
CA PRO A 112 21.43 1.61 0.06
C PRO A 112 21.60 1.60 1.59
N LEU A 113 21.04 0.60 2.27
CA LEU A 113 21.12 0.46 3.72
C LEU A 113 22.54 0.13 4.23
N GLU A 114 23.46 -0.26 3.36
CA GLU A 114 24.87 -0.48 3.68
C GLU A 114 25.57 0.77 4.25
N HIS A 115 25.12 1.97 3.86
CA HIS A 115 25.64 3.25 4.36
C HIS A 115 24.73 3.90 5.41
N ALA A 116 23.60 3.27 5.74
CA ALA A 116 22.65 3.83 6.69
C ALA A 116 23.20 3.74 8.12
N GLN A 117 23.21 4.88 8.81
CA GLN A 117 23.61 4.93 10.22
C GLN A 117 22.39 4.68 11.11
N PRO A 118 22.46 3.69 12.03
CA PRO A 118 21.39 3.51 13.02
C PRO A 118 21.37 4.71 13.97
N MET A 119 20.20 5.34 14.10
CA MET A 119 19.96 6.40 15.07
C MET A 119 19.68 5.78 16.45
N THR A 120 20.69 5.74 17.31
CA THR A 120 20.58 5.15 18.66
C THR A 120 19.76 6.01 19.63
N ARG A 121 19.66 7.32 19.37
CA ARG A 121 18.88 8.27 20.19
C ARG A 121 18.26 9.34 19.29
N PRO A 122 17.08 9.09 18.72
CA PRO A 122 16.40 10.09 17.90
C PRO A 122 15.95 11.26 18.79
N ASP A 123 16.20 12.50 18.34
CA ASP A 123 15.76 13.68 19.08
C ASP A 123 14.23 13.78 19.10
N HIS A 124 13.66 14.38 20.14
CA HIS A 124 12.21 14.50 20.27
C HIS A 124 11.58 15.31 19.13
N GLN A 125 12.30 16.30 18.60
CA GLN A 125 11.83 17.08 17.44
C GLN A 125 11.87 16.26 16.15
N GLU A 126 12.90 15.44 15.95
CA GLU A 126 13.02 14.52 14.80
C GLU A 126 11.93 13.45 14.82
N LEU A 127 11.64 12.87 15.99
CA LEU A 127 10.53 11.93 16.16
C LEU A 127 9.18 12.59 15.88
N ALA A 128 8.97 13.83 16.34
CA ALA A 128 7.74 14.57 16.08
C ALA A 128 7.55 14.89 14.59
N LEU A 129 8.63 15.23 13.87
CA LEU A 129 8.62 15.41 12.41
C LEU A 129 8.21 14.13 11.67
N LEU A 130 8.57 12.96 12.21
CA LEU A 130 8.17 11.65 11.71
C LEU A 130 6.80 11.19 12.21
N GLY A 131 6.11 11.98 13.05
CA GLY A 131 4.83 11.60 13.67
C GLY A 131 4.94 10.46 14.68
N LEU A 132 6.14 10.17 15.18
CA LEU A 132 6.42 9.09 16.13
C LEU A 132 6.43 9.63 17.56
N ALA A 133 5.72 8.96 18.47
CA ALA A 133 5.82 9.26 19.90
C ALA A 133 7.14 8.68 20.45
N ALA A 134 7.90 9.48 21.18
CA ALA A 134 9.07 8.98 21.90
C ALA A 134 8.63 7.91 22.90
N LYS A 135 8.99 6.65 22.63
CA LYS A 135 8.75 5.55 23.56
C LYS A 135 9.62 5.81 24.79
N ARG A 136 9.01 6.16 25.93
CA ARG A 136 9.71 6.15 27.22
C ARG A 136 10.21 4.72 27.43
N ALA A 137 11.53 4.58 27.52
CA ALA A 137 12.20 3.32 27.86
C ALA A 137 11.77 2.86 29.25
#